data_AF-A0A382H8Z7-F1
#
_entry.id   AF-A0A382H8Z7-F1
#
_cell.length_a   1.000
_cell.length_b   1.000
_cell.length_c   1.000
_cell.angle_alpha   90.00
_cell.angle_beta   90.00
_cell.angle_gamma   90.00
#
_symmetry.space_group_name_H-M   'P 1'
#
loop_
_entity.id
_entity.type
_entity.pdbx_description
1 polymer ?
#
loop_
_entity_poly.entity_id
_entity_poly.type
_entity_poly.pdbx_seq_one_letter_code
_entity_poly.pdbx_strand_id
1 'polypeptide(L)'
;TLKTCTDMINKHKIVLIILSSLVAVPLEGQTPRTFDMSSIYEVGALLDDTNDDGFPNDVNAALILSSQPSPAEIRAASEISLRLGFETMAMDLPIARKTDTNKIPIFIGTQSLNEHSSQNYDLNLSALKPGQGHIEILEVNNQSQVLLAANDDDGLIAAARVFAGVLPHSETLSSTKLNQINSDIQDLLTEAGVSNSTVTLNKVLTKTEQIGVYSISVEIEVHSTDISISEAAINESITLGTGTSQQPENNSLLRYSGIDLIEVNIQGGNTFRIENQEDPPKPGPIPSRPGRSAKESLDLSNIYTSDGILGDSDNDIIPDRIDAMLISGESGISLLPDLAGRIGLESTGITLPFVESSVGLVDPSSRGTLVLAGTENDLTTQLSDSGKINLSSLEAGEGLIQIVPEAFSGDHSAMVLVGADQAGTDRAIQQVAMTFPHLQERGKDRTTIENVEEDLWDVLSGHSPLGQAAIGIY
;
A
#
# COMPACT_ATOMS: atom_id res chain seq x y z
N THR A 1 -4.72 -77.33 22.48
CA THR A 1 -3.89 -78.32 21.76
C THR A 1 -3.26 -77.62 20.58
N LEU A 2 -1.92 -77.61 20.52
CA LEU A 2 -1.10 -76.90 19.54
C LEU A 2 -1.08 -77.58 18.15
N LYS A 3 -0.72 -76.79 17.13
CA LYS A 3 -0.22 -77.14 15.77
C LYS A 3 -1.31 -77.61 14.77
N THR A 4 -1.30 -77.21 13.49
CA THR A 4 -0.15 -76.94 12.62
C THR A 4 -0.55 -76.08 11.41
N CYS A 5 0.45 -75.32 10.96
CA CYS A 5 0.54 -74.54 9.74
C CYS A 5 0.46 -75.37 8.44
N THR A 6 -0.07 -74.73 7.40
CA THR A 6 0.45 -74.70 6.00
C THR A 6 -0.11 -75.68 4.95
N ASP A 7 -0.49 -75.05 3.83
CA ASP A 7 -0.73 -75.52 2.46
C ASP A 7 -2.06 -76.19 2.08
N MET A 8 -2.97 -75.38 1.51
CA MET A 8 -3.18 -75.45 0.05
C MET A 8 -3.96 -74.22 -0.46
N ILE A 9 -3.22 -73.39 -1.18
CA ILE A 9 -3.64 -72.28 -2.03
C ILE A 9 -4.58 -72.81 -3.13
N ASN A 10 -5.81 -72.29 -3.22
CA ASN A 10 -6.39 -71.75 -4.47
C ASN A 10 -7.91 -71.58 -4.37
N LYS A 11 -8.34 -70.31 -4.24
CA LYS A 11 -9.30 -69.62 -5.11
C LYS A 11 -10.06 -68.55 -4.31
N HIS A 12 -10.06 -67.33 -4.85
CA HIS A 12 -10.76 -66.13 -4.39
C HIS A 12 -10.04 -65.30 -3.31
N LYS A 13 -8.90 -64.70 -3.70
CA LYS A 13 -8.53 -63.39 -3.14
C LYS A 13 -9.31 -62.33 -3.90
N ILE A 14 -10.41 -61.86 -3.30
CA ILE A 14 -10.97 -60.54 -3.59
C ILE A 14 -9.98 -59.57 -2.93
N VAL A 15 -9.08 -59.02 -3.73
CA VAL A 15 -8.26 -57.89 -3.34
C VAL A 15 -9.14 -56.65 -3.48
N LEU A 16 -9.62 -56.13 -2.35
CA LEU A 16 -10.20 -54.79 -2.28
C LEU A 16 -9.04 -53.79 -2.38
N ILE A 17 -8.65 -53.44 -3.61
CA ILE A 17 -7.85 -52.24 -3.85
C ILE A 17 -8.78 -51.06 -3.54
N ILE A 18 -8.59 -50.46 -2.36
CA ILE A 18 -9.06 -49.10 -2.12
C ILE A 18 -8.16 -48.21 -2.98
N LEU A 19 -8.61 -47.95 -4.20
CA LEU A 19 -8.06 -46.91 -5.05
C LEU A 19 -8.51 -45.59 -4.40
N SER A 20 -7.75 -45.10 -3.42
CA SER A 20 -7.86 -43.71 -3.00
C SER A 20 -7.31 -42.87 -4.13
N SER A 21 -8.13 -42.62 -5.14
CA SER A 21 -7.98 -41.42 -5.96
C SER A 21 -8.20 -40.25 -5.00
N LEU A 22 -7.11 -39.79 -4.37
CA LEU A 22 -6.96 -38.37 -4.09
C LEU A 22 -6.98 -37.73 -5.47
N VAL A 23 -8.19 -37.43 -5.96
CA VAL A 23 -8.34 -36.26 -6.80
C VAL A 23 -7.96 -35.14 -5.84
N ALA A 24 -6.74 -34.65 -5.98
CA ALA A 24 -6.45 -33.30 -5.56
C ALA A 24 -7.44 -32.45 -6.34
N VAL A 25 -8.59 -32.19 -5.72
CA VAL A 25 -9.40 -31.05 -6.12
C VAL A 25 -8.42 -29.90 -5.89
N PRO A 26 -7.96 -29.20 -6.94
CA PRO A 26 -7.25 -27.96 -6.67
C PRO A 26 -8.17 -27.18 -5.74
N LEU A 27 -7.63 -26.68 -4.62
CA LEU A 27 -8.28 -25.58 -3.93
C LEU A 27 -8.66 -24.60 -5.04
N GLU A 28 -9.95 -24.39 -5.25
CA GLU A 28 -10.44 -23.39 -6.18
C GLU A 28 -9.91 -22.07 -5.62
N GLY A 29 -8.71 -21.68 -6.08
CA GLY A 29 -8.36 -20.28 -6.16
C GLY A 29 -9.52 -19.65 -6.90
N GLN A 30 -10.22 -18.75 -6.22
CA GLN A 30 -11.35 -18.04 -6.77
C GLN A 30 -10.94 -17.59 -8.18
N THR A 31 -11.71 -17.97 -9.21
CA THR A 31 -11.50 -17.47 -10.57
C THR A 31 -11.23 -15.98 -10.47
N PRO A 32 -10.11 -15.46 -11.04
CA PRO A 32 -9.76 -14.06 -10.90
C PRO A 32 -10.97 -13.23 -11.24
N ARG A 33 -11.46 -12.46 -10.26
CA ARG A 33 -12.53 -11.51 -10.54
C ARG A 33 -11.91 -10.50 -11.49
N THR A 34 -12.52 -10.30 -12.65
CA THR A 34 -12.18 -9.12 -13.45
C THR A 34 -12.47 -7.90 -12.57
N PHE A 35 -11.44 -7.13 -12.25
CA PHE A 35 -11.55 -5.93 -11.43
C PHE A 35 -11.11 -4.71 -12.25
N ASP A 36 -11.54 -3.54 -11.81
CA ASP A 36 -11.15 -2.25 -12.35
C ASP A 36 -10.73 -1.33 -11.19
N MET A 37 -10.46 -0.04 -11.47
CA MET A 37 -10.03 0.90 -10.43
C MET A 37 -11.06 1.13 -9.33
N SER A 38 -12.33 0.80 -9.56
CA SER A 38 -13.40 0.96 -8.58
C SER A 38 -13.45 -0.14 -7.52
N SER A 39 -12.82 -1.29 -7.82
CA SER A 39 -12.85 -2.51 -7.00
C SER A 39 -11.44 -3.04 -6.67
N ILE A 40 -10.39 -2.26 -6.94
CA ILE A 40 -8.99 -2.70 -6.87
C ILE A 40 -8.52 -3.20 -5.50
N TYR A 41 -9.15 -2.75 -4.40
CA TYR A 41 -8.87 -3.18 -3.02
C TYR A 41 -9.97 -4.11 -2.46
N GLU A 42 -10.88 -4.63 -3.28
CA GLU A 42 -11.82 -5.66 -2.85
C GLU A 42 -11.17 -7.06 -2.89
N VAL A 43 -11.72 -8.00 -2.12
CA VAL A 43 -11.28 -9.41 -2.15
C VAL A 43 -11.44 -9.98 -3.57
N GLY A 44 -10.38 -10.62 -4.05
CA GLY A 44 -10.26 -11.15 -5.42
C GLY A 44 -9.64 -10.19 -6.43
N ALA A 45 -9.24 -8.98 -5.99
CA ALA A 45 -8.36 -8.07 -6.72
C ALA A 45 -6.93 -8.12 -6.13
N LEU A 46 -6.41 -7.03 -5.56
CA LEU A 46 -5.05 -7.01 -4.96
C LEU A 46 -4.94 -7.71 -3.61
N LEU A 47 -6.05 -8.22 -3.08
CA LEU A 47 -6.16 -8.83 -1.77
C LEU A 47 -6.95 -10.14 -1.89
N ASP A 48 -6.52 -11.15 -1.15
CA ASP A 48 -7.20 -12.44 -1.08
C ASP A 48 -7.67 -12.71 0.36
N ASP A 49 -8.82 -13.39 0.44
CA ASP A 49 -9.30 -14.04 1.66
C ASP A 49 -9.09 -15.55 1.48
N THR A 50 -7.99 -16.06 2.02
CA THR A 50 -7.56 -17.46 1.84
C THR A 50 -8.21 -18.43 2.81
N ASN A 51 -8.96 -17.94 3.80
CA ASN A 51 -9.64 -18.77 4.81
C ASN A 51 -11.17 -18.61 4.81
N ASP A 52 -11.71 -17.82 3.88
CA ASP A 52 -13.13 -17.54 3.65
C ASP A 52 -13.86 -17.01 4.90
N ASP A 53 -13.19 -16.20 5.74
CA ASP A 53 -13.79 -15.60 6.94
C ASP A 53 -14.39 -14.19 6.71
N GLY A 54 -14.22 -13.66 5.50
CA GLY A 54 -14.73 -12.36 5.07
C GLY A 54 -13.75 -11.21 5.27
N PHE A 55 -12.55 -11.46 5.79
CA PHE A 55 -11.49 -10.46 5.94
C PHE A 55 -10.27 -10.82 5.08
N PRO A 56 -9.71 -9.87 4.32
CA PRO A 56 -8.49 -10.14 3.58
C PRO A 56 -7.34 -10.55 4.51
N ASN A 57 -6.60 -11.57 4.12
CA ASN A 57 -5.50 -12.13 4.90
C ASN A 57 -4.27 -12.52 4.04
N ASP A 58 -4.28 -12.19 2.75
CA ASP A 58 -3.09 -12.20 1.91
C ASP A 58 -3.10 -11.01 0.95
N VAL A 59 -1.90 -10.52 0.66
CA VAL A 59 -1.67 -9.50 -0.37
C VAL A 59 -1.43 -10.22 -1.69
N ASN A 60 -2.41 -10.21 -2.59
CA ASN A 60 -2.34 -10.80 -3.93
C ASN A 60 -1.64 -9.86 -4.94
N ALA A 61 -0.57 -9.22 -4.51
CA ALA A 61 0.19 -8.26 -5.31
C ALA A 61 1.70 -8.46 -5.18
N ALA A 62 2.43 -8.13 -6.25
CA ALA A 62 3.89 -8.04 -6.26
C ALA A 62 4.32 -6.65 -6.74
N LEU A 63 5.18 -5.96 -5.99
CA LEU A 63 5.70 -4.65 -6.36
C LEU A 63 6.89 -4.81 -7.30
N ILE A 64 6.69 -4.53 -8.57
CA ILE A 64 7.72 -4.67 -9.60
C ILE A 64 8.39 -3.33 -9.84
N LEU A 65 9.66 -3.25 -9.46
CA LEU A 65 10.52 -2.09 -9.65
C LEU A 65 11.53 -2.36 -10.78
N SER A 66 12.19 -1.32 -11.27
CA SER A 66 13.30 -1.49 -12.18
C SER A 66 14.49 -2.20 -11.49
N SER A 67 15.41 -2.73 -12.29
CA SER A 67 16.63 -3.39 -11.81
C SER A 67 17.57 -2.47 -11.03
N GLN A 68 17.44 -1.15 -11.23
CA GLN A 68 18.13 -0.09 -10.51
C GLN A 68 17.12 0.99 -10.11
N PRO A 69 16.29 0.73 -9.09
CA PRO A 69 15.17 1.60 -8.77
C PRO A 69 15.63 2.97 -8.30
N SER A 70 15.00 4.02 -8.82
CA SER A 70 15.22 5.38 -8.33
C SER A 70 14.66 5.54 -6.91
N PRO A 71 15.13 6.56 -6.15
CA PRO A 71 14.52 6.86 -4.85
C PRO A 71 13.01 7.15 -4.94
N ALA A 72 12.54 7.74 -6.04
CA ALA A 72 11.13 7.98 -6.27
C ALA A 72 10.35 6.67 -6.48
N GLU A 73 10.88 5.71 -7.24
CA GLU A 73 10.27 4.37 -7.39
C GLU A 73 10.13 3.65 -6.03
N ILE A 74 11.15 3.73 -5.18
CA ILE A 74 11.14 3.11 -3.84
C ILE A 74 10.13 3.79 -2.90
N ARG A 75 10.05 5.12 -2.89
CA ARG A 75 9.05 5.85 -2.10
C ARG A 75 7.64 5.55 -2.59
N ALA A 76 7.42 5.55 -3.90
CA ALA A 76 6.14 5.16 -4.50
C ALA A 76 5.71 3.75 -4.06
N ALA A 77 6.63 2.77 -4.14
CA ALA A 77 6.39 1.42 -3.64
C ALA A 77 6.08 1.36 -2.15
N SER A 78 6.68 2.26 -1.37
CA SER A 78 6.44 2.34 0.08
C SER A 78 5.04 2.86 0.40
N GLU A 79 4.54 3.87 -0.32
CA GLU A 79 3.15 4.34 -0.16
C GLU A 79 2.14 3.24 -0.50
N ILE A 80 2.41 2.49 -1.58
CA ILE A 80 1.54 1.37 -2.02
C ILE A 80 1.59 0.24 -0.99
N SER A 81 2.78 -0.15 -0.54
CA SER A 81 2.94 -1.22 0.45
C SER A 81 2.28 -0.86 1.78
N LEU A 82 2.37 0.40 2.22
CA LEU A 82 1.64 0.91 3.38
C LEU A 82 0.13 0.66 3.25
N ARG A 83 -0.44 0.99 2.08
CA ARG A 83 -1.87 0.76 1.84
C ARG A 83 -2.21 -0.73 1.83
N LEU A 84 -1.42 -1.55 1.16
CA LEU A 84 -1.65 -3.00 1.11
C LEU A 84 -1.58 -3.64 2.49
N GLY A 85 -0.64 -3.20 3.34
CA GLY A 85 -0.56 -3.63 4.74
C GLY A 85 -1.81 -3.25 5.53
N PHE A 86 -2.33 -2.04 5.34
CA PHE A 86 -3.53 -1.55 6.02
C PHE A 86 -4.81 -2.32 5.65
N GLU A 87 -4.93 -2.75 4.38
CA GLU A 87 -6.15 -3.40 3.88
C GLU A 87 -6.26 -4.90 4.23
N THR A 88 -5.23 -5.47 4.87
CA THR A 88 -5.17 -6.91 5.17
C THR A 88 -4.91 -7.17 6.65
N MET A 89 -5.40 -8.30 7.15
CA MET A 89 -5.11 -8.80 8.49
C MET A 89 -3.79 -9.61 8.54
N ALA A 90 -3.25 -9.99 7.40
CA ALA A 90 -1.98 -10.70 7.29
C ALA A 90 -1.27 -10.43 5.96
N MET A 91 0.06 -10.39 6.03
CA MET A 91 0.92 -10.06 4.90
C MET A 91 2.27 -10.77 5.04
N ASP A 92 2.77 -11.33 3.95
CA ASP A 92 4.15 -11.80 3.87
C ASP A 92 5.13 -10.64 3.76
N LEU A 93 6.12 -10.62 4.65
CA LEU A 93 7.26 -9.70 4.59
C LEU A 93 8.56 -10.51 4.46
N PRO A 94 9.44 -10.20 3.49
CA PRO A 94 9.36 -9.10 2.52
C PRO A 94 8.21 -9.26 1.52
N ILE A 95 7.64 -8.14 1.06
CA ILE A 95 6.60 -8.18 0.03
C ILE A 95 7.17 -8.75 -1.27
N ALA A 96 6.35 -9.46 -2.06
CA ALA A 96 6.78 -10.02 -3.34
C ALA A 96 7.24 -8.92 -4.31
N ARG A 97 8.36 -9.16 -5.01
CA ARG A 97 8.98 -8.19 -5.95
C ARG A 97 9.34 -8.79 -7.30
N LYS A 98 8.72 -9.92 -7.66
CA LYS A 98 9.02 -10.64 -8.90
C LYS A 98 7.75 -10.95 -9.68
N THR A 99 7.91 -10.99 -10.99
CA THR A 99 6.83 -11.27 -11.95
C THR A 99 6.53 -12.77 -12.11
N ASP A 100 7.42 -13.64 -11.65
CA ASP A 100 7.27 -15.11 -11.70
C ASP A 100 6.43 -15.67 -10.54
N THR A 101 5.58 -14.83 -9.95
CA THR A 101 4.65 -15.20 -8.88
C THR A 101 3.24 -15.34 -9.45
N ASN A 102 2.36 -16.04 -8.73
CA ASN A 102 0.92 -16.06 -9.07
C ASN A 102 0.20 -14.77 -8.64
N LYS A 103 0.94 -13.74 -8.19
CA LYS A 103 0.39 -12.48 -7.69
C LYS A 103 0.20 -11.48 -8.83
N ILE A 104 -0.67 -10.49 -8.63
CA ILE A 104 -0.86 -9.40 -9.60
C ILE A 104 0.36 -8.48 -9.57
N PRO A 105 1.09 -8.29 -10.69
CA PRO A 105 2.22 -7.37 -10.71
C PRO A 105 1.73 -5.92 -10.71
N ILE A 106 2.30 -5.11 -9.82
CA ILE A 106 2.18 -3.66 -9.78
C ILE A 106 3.52 -3.10 -10.28
N PHE A 107 3.58 -2.70 -11.55
CA PHE A 107 4.74 -2.04 -12.12
C PHE A 107 4.79 -0.59 -11.66
N ILE A 108 5.90 -0.22 -11.04
CA ILE A 108 6.11 1.13 -10.49
C ILE A 108 7.27 1.74 -11.26
N GLY A 109 7.02 2.87 -11.90
CA GLY A 109 7.98 3.49 -12.80
C GLY A 109 7.90 2.89 -14.21
N THR A 110 8.32 3.69 -15.20
CA THR A 110 8.25 3.34 -16.62
C THR A 110 9.27 2.26 -16.99
N GLN A 111 10.43 2.30 -16.32
CA GLN A 111 11.53 1.38 -16.56
C GLN A 111 11.21 -0.04 -16.07
N SER A 112 10.49 -0.18 -14.95
CA SER A 112 10.09 -1.50 -14.44
C SER A 112 9.24 -2.25 -15.46
N LEU A 113 8.29 -1.57 -16.09
CA LEU A 113 7.51 -2.14 -17.18
C LEU A 113 8.39 -2.50 -18.38
N ASN A 114 9.26 -1.61 -18.85
CA ASN A 114 10.12 -1.88 -20.02
C ASN A 114 11.02 -3.10 -19.85
N GLU A 115 11.50 -3.35 -18.62
CA GLU A 115 12.37 -4.48 -18.32
C GLU A 115 11.62 -5.82 -18.23
N HIS A 116 10.32 -5.80 -17.98
CA HIS A 116 9.51 -6.98 -17.68
C HIS A 116 8.34 -7.21 -18.65
N SER A 117 8.03 -6.23 -19.51
CA SER A 117 6.97 -6.28 -20.52
C SER A 117 7.39 -7.15 -21.69
N SER A 118 6.52 -8.10 -22.05
CA SER A 118 6.65 -8.91 -23.25
C SER A 118 6.15 -8.12 -24.48
N GLN A 119 7.01 -7.28 -25.07
CA GLN A 119 6.96 -6.64 -26.41
C GLN A 119 5.64 -6.01 -26.97
N ASN A 120 4.48 -6.10 -26.32
CA ASN A 120 3.18 -5.82 -26.97
C ASN A 120 2.37 -4.67 -26.36
N TYR A 121 2.85 -4.02 -25.29
CA TYR A 121 2.19 -2.85 -24.72
C TYR A 121 3.10 -1.62 -24.84
N ASP A 122 2.72 -0.69 -25.71
CA ASP A 122 3.42 0.58 -25.93
C ASP A 122 2.75 1.66 -25.07
N LEU A 123 3.33 1.92 -23.89
CA LEU A 123 2.85 2.94 -22.99
C LEU A 123 3.20 4.33 -23.56
N ASN A 124 2.22 5.00 -24.17
CA ASN A 124 2.43 6.33 -24.70
C ASN A 124 2.33 7.42 -23.61
N LEU A 125 3.46 7.74 -23.01
CA LEU A 125 3.58 8.81 -22.01
C LEU A 125 3.79 10.20 -22.61
N SER A 126 3.91 10.33 -23.94
CA SER A 126 4.20 11.62 -24.58
C SER A 126 3.11 12.67 -24.34
N ALA A 127 1.90 12.23 -23.97
CA ALA A 127 0.79 13.10 -23.61
C ALA A 127 0.84 13.61 -22.16
N LEU A 128 1.64 12.98 -21.28
CA LEU A 128 1.76 13.41 -19.88
C LEU A 128 2.63 14.66 -19.76
N LYS A 129 2.11 15.68 -19.08
CA LYS A 129 2.86 16.87 -18.72
C LYS A 129 3.74 16.60 -17.49
N PRO A 130 4.73 17.47 -17.22
CA PRO A 130 5.49 17.37 -15.98
C PRO A 130 4.60 17.39 -14.74
N GLY A 131 4.92 16.56 -13.75
CA GLY A 131 4.14 16.34 -12.53
C GLY A 131 2.82 15.58 -12.75
N GLN A 132 2.56 15.03 -13.94
CA GLN A 132 1.41 14.13 -14.15
C GLN A 132 1.81 12.68 -13.99
N GLY A 133 1.00 11.95 -13.23
CA GLY A 133 1.08 10.52 -13.07
C GLY A 133 -0.01 9.80 -13.85
N HIS A 134 0.24 8.53 -14.15
CA HIS A 134 -0.64 7.64 -14.89
C HIS A 134 -0.75 6.32 -14.13
N ILE A 135 -1.98 5.90 -13.87
CA ILE A 135 -2.32 4.63 -13.24
C ILE A 135 -3.22 3.88 -14.21
N GLU A 136 -2.89 2.63 -14.52
CA GLU A 136 -3.69 1.81 -15.43
C GLU A 136 -3.73 0.35 -15.02
N ILE A 137 -4.90 -0.27 -15.12
CA ILE A 137 -5.08 -1.73 -15.08
C ILE A 137 -5.06 -2.23 -16.51
N LEU A 138 -4.19 -3.19 -16.76
CA LEU A 138 -3.97 -3.82 -18.05
C LEU A 138 -4.22 -5.31 -17.94
N GLU A 139 -4.72 -5.92 -19.01
CA GLU A 139 -4.76 -7.37 -19.13
C GLU A 139 -3.71 -7.82 -20.15
N VAL A 140 -2.73 -8.59 -19.70
CA VAL A 140 -1.66 -9.12 -20.55
C VAL A 140 -1.60 -10.63 -20.36
N ASN A 141 -1.76 -11.41 -21.43
CA ASN A 141 -1.80 -12.88 -21.39
C ASN A 141 -2.84 -13.43 -20.39
N ASN A 142 -4.03 -12.82 -20.32
CA ASN A 142 -5.12 -13.14 -19.38
C ASN A 142 -4.75 -12.98 -17.89
N GLN A 143 -3.78 -12.11 -17.59
CA GLN A 143 -3.44 -11.72 -16.23
C GLN A 143 -3.57 -10.20 -16.10
N SER A 144 -4.36 -9.77 -15.12
CA SER A 144 -4.43 -8.35 -14.74
C SER A 144 -3.09 -7.89 -14.19
N GLN A 145 -2.71 -6.67 -14.52
CA GLN A 145 -1.49 -6.00 -14.08
C GLN A 145 -1.82 -4.55 -13.79
N VAL A 146 -1.18 -3.96 -12.79
CA VAL A 146 -1.33 -2.54 -12.47
C VAL A 146 -0.04 -1.82 -12.88
N LEU A 147 -0.18 -0.66 -13.49
CA LEU A 147 0.92 0.17 -13.91
C LEU A 147 0.81 1.55 -13.25
N LEU A 148 1.89 2.01 -12.64
CA LEU A 148 2.09 3.39 -12.21
C LEU A 148 3.29 3.98 -12.98
N ALA A 149 3.04 5.02 -13.75
CA ALA A 149 4.02 5.62 -14.64
C ALA A 149 3.94 7.16 -14.64
N ALA A 150 5.05 7.80 -14.98
CA ALA A 150 5.12 9.25 -15.15
C ALA A 150 6.35 9.63 -16.01
N ASN A 151 6.41 10.88 -16.46
CA ASN A 151 7.59 11.43 -17.15
C ASN A 151 8.66 11.98 -16.19
N ASP A 152 8.33 12.13 -14.91
CA ASP A 152 9.22 12.61 -13.84
C ASP A 152 8.86 12.00 -12.48
N ASP A 153 9.76 12.18 -11.51
CA ASP A 153 9.64 11.65 -10.15
C ASP A 153 8.40 12.20 -9.42
N ASP A 154 8.10 13.50 -9.59
CA ASP A 154 6.95 14.14 -8.93
C ASP A 154 5.62 13.53 -9.40
N GLY A 155 5.48 13.28 -10.70
CA GLY A 155 4.31 12.61 -11.27
C GLY A 155 4.17 11.16 -10.81
N LEU A 156 5.28 10.43 -10.65
CA LEU A 156 5.25 9.06 -10.15
C LEU A 156 4.81 9.02 -8.68
N ILE A 157 5.33 9.92 -7.85
CA ILE A 157 4.91 10.06 -6.46
C ILE A 157 3.44 10.49 -6.36
N ALA A 158 2.98 11.40 -7.23
CA ALA A 158 1.57 11.77 -7.30
C ALA A 158 0.67 10.58 -7.68
N ALA A 159 1.09 9.75 -8.65
CA ALA A 159 0.39 8.50 -8.98
C ALA A 159 0.30 7.56 -7.78
N ALA A 160 1.42 7.31 -7.09
CA ALA A 160 1.45 6.42 -5.92
C ALA A 160 0.57 6.91 -4.77
N ARG A 161 0.56 8.22 -4.50
CA ARG A 161 -0.26 8.82 -3.43
C ARG A 161 -1.76 8.76 -3.73
N VAL A 162 -2.17 8.99 -4.98
CA VAL A 162 -3.57 8.81 -5.39
C VAL A 162 -3.94 7.33 -5.34
N PHE A 163 -3.07 6.44 -5.85
CA PHE A 163 -3.30 5.01 -5.83
C PHE A 163 -3.53 4.49 -4.41
N ALA A 164 -2.62 4.82 -3.49
CA ALA A 164 -2.63 4.34 -2.10
C ALA A 164 -3.64 5.07 -1.21
N GLY A 165 -3.89 6.36 -1.45
CA GLY A 165 -4.59 7.23 -0.49
C GLY A 165 -5.96 7.71 -0.92
N VAL A 166 -6.24 7.69 -2.22
CA VAL A 166 -7.47 8.22 -2.79
C VAL A 166 -8.35 7.09 -3.34
N LEU A 167 -7.78 6.20 -4.17
CA LEU A 167 -8.58 5.12 -4.77
C LEU A 167 -9.15 4.17 -3.69
N PRO A 168 -10.41 3.67 -3.88
CA PRO A 168 -11.29 3.82 -5.04
C PRO A 168 -12.27 5.00 -4.93
N HIS A 169 -11.90 6.07 -4.24
CA HIS A 169 -12.67 7.31 -4.16
C HIS A 169 -12.14 8.36 -5.13
N SER A 170 -12.90 9.45 -5.33
CA SER A 170 -12.48 10.57 -6.18
C SER A 170 -11.47 11.51 -5.53
N GLU A 171 -11.45 11.62 -4.20
CA GLU A 171 -10.65 12.63 -3.48
C GLU A 171 -10.31 12.22 -2.05
N THR A 172 -11.33 11.85 -1.27
CA THR A 172 -11.19 11.46 0.13
C THR A 172 -12.07 10.23 0.39
N LEU A 173 -11.89 9.57 1.53
CA LEU A 173 -12.74 8.43 1.91
C LEU A 173 -14.24 8.76 2.01
N SER A 174 -14.60 10.04 2.14
CA SER A 174 -15.99 10.52 2.17
C SER A 174 -16.48 11.01 0.81
N SER A 175 -15.62 11.09 -0.20
CA SER A 175 -16.00 11.48 -1.54
C SER A 175 -16.57 10.29 -2.33
N THR A 176 -17.13 10.60 -3.50
CA THR A 176 -17.75 9.62 -4.39
C THR A 176 -16.83 8.44 -4.66
N LYS A 177 -17.36 7.23 -4.47
CA LYS A 177 -16.68 6.00 -4.89
C LYS A 177 -16.77 5.87 -6.42
N LEU A 178 -15.70 5.42 -7.04
CA LEU A 178 -15.62 5.30 -8.50
C LEU A 178 -16.66 4.32 -9.08
N ASN A 179 -17.15 3.35 -8.30
CA ASN A 179 -18.20 2.43 -8.74
C ASN A 179 -19.56 3.11 -8.97
N GLN A 180 -19.79 4.26 -8.32
CA GLN A 180 -20.98 5.08 -8.58
C GLN A 180 -20.94 5.62 -10.01
N ILE A 181 -19.76 5.97 -10.54
CA ILE A 181 -19.59 6.45 -11.90
C ILE A 181 -19.96 5.36 -12.92
N ASN A 182 -19.52 4.13 -12.66
CA ASN A 182 -19.89 2.97 -13.48
C ASN A 182 -21.40 2.77 -13.46
N SER A 183 -22.04 2.89 -12.29
CA SER A 183 -23.50 2.73 -12.12
C SER A 183 -24.27 3.82 -12.85
N ASP A 184 -23.88 5.08 -12.70
CA ASP A 184 -24.54 6.24 -13.32
C ASP A 184 -24.47 6.17 -14.87
N ILE A 185 -23.35 5.70 -15.42
CA ILE A 185 -23.21 5.47 -16.87
C ILE A 185 -24.10 4.30 -17.32
N GLN A 186 -24.12 3.19 -16.58
CA GLN A 186 -24.98 2.03 -16.92
C GLN A 186 -26.46 2.40 -16.87
N ASP A 187 -26.89 3.15 -15.87
CA ASP A 187 -28.27 3.63 -15.73
C ASP A 187 -28.64 4.56 -16.90
N LEU A 188 -27.76 5.51 -17.24
CA LEU A 188 -27.94 6.39 -18.39
C LEU A 188 -28.12 5.63 -19.72
N LEU A 189 -27.28 4.61 -19.96
CA LEU A 189 -27.37 3.78 -21.16
C LEU A 189 -28.65 2.93 -21.16
N THR A 190 -29.04 2.38 -20.00
CA THR A 190 -30.26 1.60 -19.84
C THR A 190 -31.50 2.44 -20.11
N GLU A 191 -31.56 3.67 -19.59
CA GLU A 191 -32.65 4.62 -19.84
C GLU A 191 -32.75 5.00 -21.32
N ALA A 192 -31.62 5.08 -22.03
CA ALA A 192 -31.56 5.30 -23.47
C ALA A 192 -31.97 4.07 -24.31
N GLY A 193 -32.18 2.91 -23.67
CA GLY A 193 -32.62 1.67 -24.31
C GLY A 193 -31.49 0.68 -24.64
N VAL A 194 -30.28 0.89 -24.12
CA VAL A 194 -29.13 -0.03 -24.28
C VAL A 194 -29.14 -1.02 -23.12
N SER A 195 -29.59 -2.25 -23.35
CA SER A 195 -29.79 -3.23 -22.26
C SER A 195 -28.55 -4.04 -21.89
N ASN A 196 -27.53 -4.05 -22.75
CA ASN A 196 -26.29 -4.81 -22.53
C ASN A 196 -25.09 -3.88 -22.76
N SER A 197 -24.51 -3.38 -21.68
CA SER A 197 -23.29 -2.59 -21.68
C SER A 197 -22.35 -3.06 -20.57
N THR A 198 -21.06 -3.13 -20.88
CA THR A 198 -20.01 -3.27 -19.87
C THR A 198 -19.34 -1.91 -19.69
N VAL A 199 -19.18 -1.46 -18.45
CA VAL A 199 -18.51 -0.20 -18.11
C VAL A 199 -17.34 -0.52 -17.20
N THR A 200 -16.13 -0.14 -17.61
CA THR A 200 -14.89 -0.43 -16.87
C THR A 200 -14.04 0.82 -16.73
N LEU A 201 -13.58 1.12 -15.52
CA LEU A 201 -12.67 2.23 -15.23
C LEU A 201 -11.26 1.69 -15.05
N ASN A 202 -10.48 1.67 -16.13
CA ASN A 202 -9.15 1.05 -16.10
C ASN A 202 -8.02 2.06 -15.95
N LYS A 203 -8.27 3.36 -16.14
CA LYS A 203 -7.20 4.37 -16.16
C LYS A 203 -7.56 5.60 -15.35
N VAL A 204 -6.55 6.08 -14.61
CA VAL A 204 -6.58 7.28 -13.79
C VAL A 204 -5.33 8.10 -14.11
N LEU A 205 -5.50 9.40 -14.39
CA LEU A 205 -4.42 10.36 -14.43
C LEU A 205 -4.41 11.19 -13.15
N THR A 206 -3.22 11.55 -12.71
CA THR A 206 -2.97 12.31 -11.49
C THR A 206 -2.12 13.52 -11.79
N LYS A 207 -2.02 14.44 -10.83
CA LYS A 207 -1.21 15.64 -10.95
C LYS A 207 -0.65 16.04 -9.58
N THR A 208 0.61 16.47 -9.53
CA THR A 208 1.24 16.98 -8.31
C THR A 208 0.44 18.17 -7.74
N GLU A 209 0.39 18.26 -6.41
CA GLU A 209 -0.32 19.30 -5.64
C GLU A 209 -1.84 19.33 -5.83
N GLN A 210 -2.40 18.40 -6.59
CA GLN A 210 -3.84 18.21 -6.69
C GLN A 210 -4.30 17.21 -5.63
N ILE A 211 -5.38 17.57 -4.92
CA ILE A 211 -6.09 16.62 -4.07
C ILE A 211 -7.08 15.87 -4.98
N GLY A 212 -7.10 14.55 -4.88
CA GLY A 212 -7.97 13.70 -5.68
C GLY A 212 -7.44 13.34 -7.06
N VAL A 213 -8.36 13.00 -7.95
CA VAL A 213 -8.08 12.46 -9.28
C VAL A 213 -8.11 13.57 -10.33
N TYR A 214 -7.08 13.67 -11.17
CA TYR A 214 -7.08 14.64 -12.26
C TYR A 214 -8.03 14.19 -13.38
N SER A 215 -7.90 12.96 -13.86
CA SER A 215 -8.78 12.41 -14.88
C SER A 215 -9.05 10.94 -14.65
N ILE A 216 -10.25 10.50 -15.00
CA ILE A 216 -10.56 9.08 -15.18
C ILE A 216 -10.85 8.79 -16.65
N SER A 217 -10.49 7.60 -17.12
CA SER A 217 -10.94 7.10 -18.41
C SER A 217 -11.82 5.87 -18.20
N VAL A 218 -13.04 5.93 -18.74
CA VAL A 218 -14.06 4.90 -18.67
C VAL A 218 -14.23 4.30 -20.05
N GLU A 219 -14.05 2.99 -20.16
CA GLU A 219 -14.32 2.22 -21.36
C GLU A 219 -15.73 1.62 -21.29
N ILE A 220 -16.48 1.77 -22.38
CA ILE A 220 -17.84 1.27 -22.54
C ILE A 220 -17.86 0.29 -23.72
N GLU A 221 -18.17 -0.97 -23.43
CA GLU A 221 -18.47 -1.97 -24.44
C GLU A 221 -19.98 -2.11 -24.60
N VAL A 222 -20.47 -1.95 -25.83
CA VAL A 222 -21.88 -2.14 -26.21
C VAL A 222 -21.98 -2.94 -27.49
N HIS A 223 -23.16 -3.47 -27.78
CA HIS A 223 -23.40 -4.10 -29.07
C HIS A 223 -23.26 -3.07 -30.21
N SER A 224 -22.75 -3.49 -31.37
CA SER A 224 -22.43 -2.58 -32.48
C SER A 224 -23.64 -1.79 -33.02
N THR A 225 -24.86 -2.30 -32.83
CA THR A 225 -26.12 -1.62 -33.19
C THR A 225 -26.48 -0.47 -32.25
N ASP A 226 -25.91 -0.47 -31.05
CA ASP A 226 -26.31 0.42 -29.95
C ASP A 226 -25.31 1.57 -29.78
N ILE A 227 -24.20 1.56 -30.54
CA ILE A 227 -23.16 2.61 -30.51
C ILE A 227 -23.78 4.00 -30.70
N SER A 228 -24.58 4.21 -31.75
CA SER A 228 -25.16 5.54 -32.02
C SER A 228 -26.16 6.01 -30.96
N ILE A 229 -26.88 5.08 -30.32
CA ILE A 229 -27.81 5.40 -29.23
C ILE A 229 -27.02 5.75 -27.96
N SER A 230 -25.96 5.00 -27.68
CA SER A 230 -25.05 5.22 -26.55
C SER A 230 -24.34 6.58 -26.68
N GLU A 231 -23.82 6.90 -27.86
CA GLU A 231 -23.22 8.20 -28.17
C GLU A 231 -24.21 9.36 -27.98
N ALA A 232 -25.45 9.18 -28.41
CA ALA A 232 -26.49 10.19 -28.22
C ALA A 232 -26.81 10.42 -26.75
N ALA A 233 -26.89 9.35 -25.94
CA ALA A 233 -27.16 9.43 -24.51
C ALA A 233 -26.05 10.16 -23.73
N ILE A 234 -24.78 9.82 -24.00
CA ILE A 234 -23.63 10.49 -23.40
C ILE A 234 -23.57 11.96 -23.83
N ASN A 235 -23.80 12.25 -25.10
CA ASN A 235 -23.79 13.63 -25.58
C ASN A 235 -24.94 14.47 -24.97
N GLU A 236 -26.12 13.88 -24.80
CA GLU A 236 -27.26 14.55 -24.16
C GLU A 236 -26.93 14.92 -22.70
N SER A 237 -26.35 14.01 -21.91
CA SER A 237 -25.97 14.31 -20.52
C SER A 237 -24.92 15.41 -20.41
N ILE A 238 -23.96 15.47 -21.35
CA ILE A 238 -22.98 16.54 -21.44
C ILE A 238 -23.67 17.88 -21.70
N THR A 239 -24.61 17.94 -22.66
CA THR A 239 -25.31 19.18 -23.00
C THR A 239 -26.19 19.69 -21.87
N LEU A 240 -26.93 18.80 -21.20
CA LEU A 240 -27.79 19.15 -20.07
C LEU A 240 -27.00 19.76 -18.91
N GLY A 241 -25.80 19.25 -18.64
CA GLY A 241 -24.91 19.76 -17.60
C GLY A 241 -24.26 21.12 -17.88
N THR A 242 -24.41 21.69 -19.09
CA THR A 242 -23.86 23.01 -19.45
C THR A 242 -24.88 24.16 -19.40
N GLY A 243 -26.16 23.86 -19.15
CA GLY A 243 -27.23 24.86 -19.10
C GLY A 243 -27.24 25.66 -17.79
N THR A 244 -27.35 26.99 -17.87
CA THR A 244 -27.48 27.93 -16.74
C THR A 244 -28.83 27.86 -15.99
N SER A 245 -29.49 26.71 -16.02
CA SER A 245 -30.84 26.54 -15.49
C SER A 245 -30.85 26.70 -13.96
N GLN A 246 -31.61 27.69 -13.48
CA GLN A 246 -31.94 27.92 -12.07
C GLN A 246 -32.87 26.82 -11.51
N GLN A 247 -32.46 25.56 -11.60
CA GLN A 247 -33.16 24.44 -10.99
C GLN A 247 -32.13 23.67 -10.15
N PRO A 248 -32.19 23.79 -8.81
CA PRO A 248 -31.23 23.14 -7.94
C PRO A 248 -31.52 21.64 -7.86
N GLU A 249 -30.43 20.86 -7.87
CA GLU A 249 -30.27 19.50 -7.32
C GLU A 249 -30.22 18.26 -8.23
N ASN A 250 -30.36 18.34 -9.57
CA ASN A 250 -30.33 17.08 -10.38
C ASN A 250 -29.65 17.14 -11.76
N ASN A 251 -28.86 18.17 -12.07
CA ASN A 251 -28.32 18.37 -13.43
C ASN A 251 -26.78 18.28 -13.54
N SER A 252 -26.08 17.76 -12.52
CA SER A 252 -24.63 17.50 -12.51
C SER A 252 -24.29 16.07 -12.93
N LEU A 253 -25.04 15.47 -13.87
CA LEU A 253 -24.80 14.07 -14.27
C LEU A 253 -23.36 13.91 -14.78
N LEU A 254 -22.66 12.85 -14.31
CA LEU A 254 -21.27 12.55 -14.65
C LEU A 254 -20.28 13.68 -14.30
N ARG A 255 -20.57 14.49 -13.27
CA ARG A 255 -19.63 15.45 -12.68
C ARG A 255 -19.55 15.16 -11.19
N TYR A 256 -18.34 14.85 -10.73
CA TYR A 256 -18.10 14.40 -9.36
C TYR A 256 -17.00 15.24 -8.74
N SER A 257 -17.27 15.74 -7.54
CA SER A 257 -16.28 16.43 -6.73
C SER A 257 -15.00 15.61 -6.61
N GLY A 258 -13.85 16.27 -6.82
CA GLY A 258 -12.54 15.61 -6.81
C GLY A 258 -12.07 15.01 -8.13
N ILE A 259 -12.87 15.10 -9.19
CA ILE A 259 -12.49 14.67 -10.55
C ILE A 259 -12.60 15.86 -11.50
N ASP A 260 -11.50 16.28 -12.12
CA ASP A 260 -11.53 17.42 -13.06
C ASP A 260 -12.05 17.00 -14.44
N LEU A 261 -11.80 15.75 -14.84
CA LEU A 261 -12.10 15.26 -16.17
C LEU A 261 -12.54 13.79 -16.16
N ILE A 262 -13.63 13.51 -16.87
CA ILE A 262 -14.04 12.15 -17.23
C ILE A 262 -13.90 12.00 -18.74
N GLU A 263 -13.08 11.05 -19.17
CA GLU A 263 -13.01 10.61 -20.56
C GLU A 263 -13.85 9.35 -20.71
N VAL A 264 -14.90 9.41 -21.53
CA VAL A 264 -15.77 8.25 -21.82
C VAL A 264 -15.46 7.76 -23.22
N ASN A 265 -14.98 6.53 -23.33
CA ASN A 265 -14.63 5.88 -24.59
C ASN A 265 -15.62 4.77 -24.90
N ILE A 266 -16.35 4.88 -26.01
CA ILE A 266 -17.24 3.81 -26.47
C ILE A 266 -16.46 2.95 -27.46
N GLN A 267 -16.35 1.65 -27.20
CA GLN A 267 -15.61 0.73 -28.07
C GLN A 267 -16.21 0.70 -29.48
N GLY A 268 -15.39 1.06 -30.48
CA GLY A 268 -15.82 1.17 -31.87
C GLY A 268 -16.64 2.44 -32.19
N GLY A 269 -16.80 3.34 -31.23
CA GLY A 269 -17.47 4.64 -31.37
C GLY A 269 -16.56 5.82 -31.01
N ASN A 270 -17.17 6.90 -30.54
CA ASN A 270 -16.52 8.15 -30.17
C ASN A 270 -15.99 8.18 -28.72
N THR A 271 -15.03 9.08 -28.51
CA THR A 271 -14.56 9.51 -27.19
C THR A 271 -15.21 10.84 -26.80
N PHE A 272 -15.70 10.93 -25.56
CA PHE A 272 -16.29 12.13 -24.98
C PHE A 272 -15.44 12.63 -23.81
N ARG A 273 -15.36 13.95 -23.66
CA ARG A 273 -14.65 14.61 -22.56
C ARG A 273 -15.63 15.43 -21.75
N ILE A 274 -15.76 15.11 -20.46
CA ILE A 274 -16.68 15.75 -19.53
C ILE A 274 -15.83 16.49 -18.50
N GLU A 275 -15.69 17.80 -18.68
CA GLU A 275 -14.99 18.66 -17.72
C GLU A 275 -15.90 18.95 -16.52
N ASN A 276 -15.33 18.81 -15.33
CA ASN A 276 -15.96 19.24 -14.10
C ASN A 276 -15.62 20.69 -13.81
N GLN A 277 -16.63 21.46 -13.41
CA GLN A 277 -16.50 22.87 -13.02
C GLN A 277 -16.87 23.08 -11.55
N GLU A 278 -17.18 22.02 -10.81
CA GLU A 278 -17.42 22.11 -9.37
C GLU A 278 -16.10 22.27 -8.63
N ASP A 279 -16.06 23.23 -7.71
CA ASP A 279 -14.95 23.35 -6.78
C ASP A 279 -14.86 22.07 -5.92
N PRO A 280 -13.65 21.58 -5.62
CA PRO A 280 -13.50 20.49 -4.67
C PRO A 280 -14.12 20.86 -3.32
N PRO A 281 -14.71 19.91 -2.60
CA PRO A 281 -15.33 20.17 -1.33
C PRO A 281 -14.24 20.58 -0.35
N LYS A 282 -14.51 21.59 0.48
CA LYS A 282 -13.56 21.98 1.53
C LYS A 282 -13.50 20.85 2.56
N PRO A 283 -12.33 20.24 2.81
CA PRO A 283 -12.21 19.23 3.86
C PRO A 283 -12.70 19.82 5.18
N GLY A 284 -13.48 19.04 5.93
CA GLY A 284 -13.85 19.41 7.30
C GLY A 284 -12.61 19.52 8.20
N PRO A 285 -12.75 19.97 9.46
CA PRO A 285 -11.65 19.94 10.42
C PRO A 285 -11.28 18.47 10.69
N ILE A 286 -10.19 18.01 10.08
CA ILE A 286 -9.58 16.71 10.34
C ILE A 286 -8.43 16.95 11.33
N PRO A 287 -8.33 16.17 12.43
CA PRO A 287 -7.13 16.18 13.27
C PRO A 287 -5.87 16.06 12.42
N SER A 288 -4.77 16.68 12.84
CA SER A 288 -3.52 16.54 12.09
C SER A 288 -3.14 15.06 11.97
N ARG A 289 -2.86 14.65 10.74
CA ARG A 289 -2.44 13.32 10.35
C ARG A 289 -1.15 13.49 9.53
N PRO A 290 -0.02 12.88 9.90
CA PRO A 290 0.22 12.11 11.13
C PRO A 290 -0.05 12.93 12.40
N GLY A 291 -0.29 12.25 13.52
CA GLY A 291 -0.40 12.92 14.81
C GLY A 291 0.87 13.70 15.12
N ARG A 292 0.72 14.87 15.76
CA ARG A 292 1.82 15.80 16.04
C ARG A 292 2.23 15.84 17.50
N SER A 293 1.59 15.08 18.37
CA SER A 293 1.97 15.02 19.78
C SER A 293 3.31 14.31 19.93
N ALA A 294 4.18 14.83 20.80
CA ALA A 294 5.41 14.14 21.14
C ALA A 294 5.11 12.79 21.81
N LYS A 295 5.93 11.79 21.49
CA LYS A 295 5.87 10.44 22.05
C LYS A 295 6.91 10.32 23.15
N GLU A 296 6.56 10.78 24.35
CA GLU A 296 7.48 10.83 25.51
C GLU A 296 7.97 9.46 25.94
N SER A 297 7.18 8.41 25.71
CA SER A 297 7.48 7.02 26.04
C SER A 297 8.03 6.20 24.88
N LEU A 298 8.27 6.78 23.69
CA LEU A 298 8.79 6.03 22.54
C LEU A 298 10.16 5.42 22.86
N ASP A 299 10.26 4.10 22.71
CA ASP A 299 11.49 3.32 22.81
C ASP A 299 11.52 2.20 21.74
N LEU A 300 12.46 1.26 21.85
CA LEU A 300 12.59 0.16 20.90
C LEU A 300 11.61 -0.99 21.17
N SER A 301 11.09 -1.13 22.40
CA SER A 301 10.20 -2.21 22.78
C SER A 301 8.75 -1.93 22.35
N ASN A 302 8.37 -0.65 22.25
CA ASN A 302 7.00 -0.24 21.99
C ASN A 302 6.73 0.39 20.62
N ILE A 303 7.65 0.28 19.65
CA ILE A 303 7.57 0.91 18.32
C ILE A 303 6.17 0.76 17.69
N TYR A 304 5.63 -0.45 17.62
CA TYR A 304 4.35 -0.76 16.96
C TYR A 304 3.13 -0.63 17.90
N THR A 305 3.19 0.24 18.90
CA THR A 305 2.10 0.50 19.85
C THR A 305 1.62 1.95 19.74
N SER A 306 0.50 2.28 20.41
CA SER A 306 -0.01 3.65 20.54
C SER A 306 0.95 4.62 21.24
N ASP A 307 1.86 4.09 22.08
CA ASP A 307 2.91 4.86 22.75
C ASP A 307 4.16 5.04 21.88
N GLY A 308 4.26 4.26 20.80
CA GLY A 308 5.35 4.30 19.83
C GLY A 308 5.06 5.17 18.61
N ILE A 309 5.28 4.63 17.41
CA ILE A 309 5.08 5.34 16.13
C ILE A 309 3.62 5.34 15.65
N LEU A 310 2.76 4.54 16.30
CA LEU A 310 1.31 4.55 16.07
C LEU A 310 0.62 5.48 17.07
N GLY A 311 -0.64 5.81 16.81
CA GLY A 311 -1.45 6.68 17.63
C GLY A 311 -2.84 6.11 17.84
N ASP A 312 -3.40 6.43 19.00
CA ASP A 312 -4.77 6.16 19.40
C ASP A 312 -5.45 7.53 19.59
N SER A 313 -6.47 7.82 18.80
CA SER A 313 -7.12 9.13 18.74
C SER A 313 -8.24 9.33 19.76
N ASP A 314 -8.86 8.25 20.22
CA ASP A 314 -9.99 8.26 21.14
C ASP A 314 -9.74 7.54 22.48
N ASN A 315 -8.52 7.01 22.67
CA ASN A 315 -8.01 6.30 23.85
C ASN A 315 -8.73 4.97 24.10
N ASP A 316 -9.04 4.22 23.05
CA ASP A 316 -9.68 2.90 23.11
C ASP A 316 -8.70 1.71 23.01
N ILE A 317 -7.39 1.99 22.98
CA ILE A 317 -6.25 1.05 22.87
C ILE A 317 -6.06 0.51 21.43
N ILE A 318 -6.82 1.01 20.46
CA ILE A 318 -6.67 0.64 19.05
C ILE A 318 -5.78 1.68 18.36
N PRO A 319 -4.71 1.26 17.65
CA PRO A 319 -3.86 2.18 16.90
C PRO A 319 -4.55 2.64 15.61
N ASP A 320 -5.48 3.59 15.72
CA ASP A 320 -6.30 4.15 14.65
C ASP A 320 -5.64 5.27 13.84
N ARG A 321 -4.36 5.56 14.15
CA ARG A 321 -3.58 6.60 13.50
C ARG A 321 -2.11 6.21 13.41
N ILE A 322 -1.42 6.79 12.43
CA ILE A 322 0.04 6.86 12.39
C ILE A 322 0.48 8.21 12.98
N ASP A 323 1.40 8.18 13.95
CA ASP A 323 1.95 9.37 14.61
C ASP A 323 3.40 9.66 14.19
N ALA A 324 3.89 8.91 13.20
CA ALA A 324 5.19 9.12 12.62
C ALA A 324 5.17 9.35 11.11
N MET A 325 6.28 9.88 10.60
CA MET A 325 6.49 10.14 9.18
C MET A 325 7.83 9.53 8.76
N LEU A 326 7.85 8.81 7.64
CA LEU A 326 9.07 8.19 7.12
C LEU A 326 9.82 9.19 6.24
N ILE A 327 11.02 9.56 6.66
CA ILE A 327 11.92 10.44 5.92
C ILE A 327 13.05 9.58 5.34
N SER A 328 12.99 9.35 4.04
CA SER A 328 13.99 8.58 3.30
C SER A 328 15.20 9.43 2.95
N GLY A 329 16.41 8.88 3.06
CA GLY A 329 17.57 9.38 2.32
C GLY A 329 17.47 9.05 0.83
N GLU A 330 18.56 9.29 0.10
CA GLU A 330 18.64 9.01 -1.34
C GLU A 330 19.28 7.63 -1.67
N SER A 331 19.84 6.94 -0.67
CA SER A 331 20.50 5.63 -0.82
C SER A 331 20.16 4.69 0.35
N GLY A 332 20.37 3.38 0.19
CA GLY A 332 20.14 2.40 1.28
C GLY A 332 18.66 2.23 1.69
N ILE A 333 17.73 2.53 0.79
CA ILE A 333 16.28 2.54 1.06
C ILE A 333 15.54 1.34 0.45
N SER A 334 16.26 0.30 0.03
CA SER A 334 15.69 -0.81 -0.76
C SER A 334 14.58 -1.60 -0.03
N LEU A 335 14.55 -1.55 1.30
CA LEU A 335 13.59 -2.26 2.15
C LEU A 335 12.51 -1.36 2.76
N LEU A 336 12.44 -0.07 2.38
CA LEU A 336 11.35 0.81 2.85
C LEU A 336 9.94 0.29 2.52
N PRO A 337 9.68 -0.37 1.37
CA PRO A 337 8.38 -0.97 1.14
C PRO A 337 7.99 -2.01 2.18
N ASP A 338 8.93 -2.81 2.69
CA ASP A 338 8.61 -3.82 3.71
C ASP A 338 8.31 -3.16 5.07
N LEU A 339 9.06 -2.11 5.41
CA LEU A 339 8.80 -1.33 6.63
C LEU A 339 7.45 -0.62 6.58
N ALA A 340 7.14 0.03 5.45
CA ALA A 340 5.87 0.71 5.25
C ALA A 340 4.71 -0.28 5.28
N GLY A 341 4.83 -1.43 4.60
CA GLY A 341 3.83 -2.50 4.66
C GLY A 341 3.62 -3.03 6.08
N ARG A 342 4.70 -3.19 6.85
CA ARG A 342 4.57 -3.57 8.27
C ARG A 342 3.80 -2.52 9.07
N ILE A 343 4.11 -1.24 8.88
CA ILE A 343 3.43 -0.15 9.61
C ILE A 343 1.95 -0.09 9.24
N GLY A 344 1.61 -0.31 7.96
CA GLY A 344 0.23 -0.42 7.52
C GLY A 344 -0.50 -1.58 8.21
N LEU A 345 0.13 -2.76 8.27
CA LEU A 345 -0.42 -3.97 8.89
C LEU A 345 -0.72 -3.82 10.39
N GLU A 346 0.11 -3.06 11.11
CA GLU A 346 -0.06 -2.86 12.56
C GLU A 346 -1.01 -1.70 12.89
N SER A 347 -1.52 -0.98 11.89
CA SER A 347 -2.37 0.19 12.06
C SER A 347 -3.79 -0.06 11.57
N THR A 348 -4.77 0.49 12.28
CA THR A 348 -6.18 0.56 11.86
C THR A 348 -6.54 1.92 11.23
N GLY A 349 -5.54 2.77 11.00
CA GLY A 349 -5.71 4.00 10.23
C GLY A 349 -4.39 4.61 9.76
N ILE A 350 -4.22 4.69 8.44
CA ILE A 350 -3.01 5.25 7.83
C ILE A 350 -3.17 6.72 7.43
N THR A 351 -2.04 7.37 7.18
CA THR A 351 -1.99 8.72 6.60
C THR A 351 -1.11 8.72 5.37
N LEU A 352 -1.58 9.40 4.31
CA LEU A 352 -0.81 9.63 3.10
C LEU A 352 -0.73 11.14 2.83
N PRO A 353 0.44 11.69 2.44
CA PRO A 353 1.71 10.98 2.24
C PRO A 353 2.34 10.49 3.55
N PHE A 354 2.93 9.29 3.53
CA PHE A 354 3.67 8.74 4.67
C PHE A 354 5.17 8.90 4.49
N VAL A 355 5.65 8.84 3.24
CA VAL A 355 7.07 8.89 2.90
C VAL A 355 7.42 10.21 2.21
N GLU A 356 8.45 10.89 2.71
CA GLU A 356 9.05 12.05 2.06
C GLU A 356 10.58 11.91 1.94
N SER A 357 11.17 12.65 0.99
CA SER A 357 12.62 12.80 0.93
C SER A 357 13.12 13.66 2.08
N SER A 358 14.31 13.35 2.60
CA SER A 358 15.04 14.27 3.48
C SER A 358 15.47 15.55 2.78
N VAL A 359 15.67 15.50 1.46
CA VAL A 359 16.16 16.63 0.67
C VAL A 359 15.09 17.72 0.64
N GLY A 360 15.48 18.90 1.11
CA GLY A 360 14.59 20.07 1.11
C GLY A 360 13.50 20.04 2.17
N LEU A 361 13.51 19.09 3.12
CA LEU A 361 12.60 19.11 4.24
C LEU A 361 12.90 20.32 5.16
N VAL A 362 11.95 21.24 5.26
CA VAL A 362 12.05 22.42 6.11
C VAL A 362 11.36 22.15 7.45
N ASP A 363 12.00 22.60 8.53
CA ASP A 363 11.47 22.56 9.91
C ASP A 363 11.01 21.15 10.35
N PRO A 364 11.95 20.19 10.53
CA PRO A 364 11.62 18.85 11.00
C PRO A 364 10.90 18.86 12.35
N SER A 365 11.12 19.89 13.18
CA SER A 365 10.44 20.04 14.47
C SER A 365 8.97 20.43 14.39
N SER A 366 8.52 20.94 13.24
CA SER A 366 7.09 21.14 12.98
C SER A 366 6.36 19.85 12.58
N ARG A 367 7.12 18.78 12.34
CA ARG A 367 6.61 17.45 12.02
C ARG A 367 6.38 16.67 13.33
N GLY A 368 5.57 15.62 13.26
CA GLY A 368 5.43 14.67 14.36
C GLY A 368 6.70 13.84 14.54
N THR A 369 6.57 12.66 15.15
CA THR A 369 7.68 11.70 15.27
C THR A 369 8.27 11.37 13.89
N LEU A 370 9.59 11.33 13.77
CA LEU A 370 10.25 11.04 12.49
C LEU A 370 10.89 9.67 12.49
N VAL A 371 10.71 8.92 11.41
CA VAL A 371 11.50 7.73 11.09
C VAL A 371 12.48 8.10 10.00
N LEU A 372 13.76 8.23 10.33
CA LEU A 372 14.83 8.59 9.41
C LEU A 372 15.48 7.31 8.90
N ALA A 373 15.36 7.02 7.61
CA ALA A 373 15.86 5.77 7.05
C ALA A 373 16.69 6.00 5.79
N GLY A 374 17.72 5.17 5.59
CA GLY A 374 18.61 5.28 4.45
C GLY A 374 19.89 6.06 4.73
N THR A 375 20.87 5.87 3.86
CA THR A 375 22.06 6.73 3.79
C THR A 375 21.75 7.96 2.93
N GLU A 376 22.62 8.98 2.96
CA GLU A 376 22.36 10.27 2.29
C GLU A 376 21.06 10.92 2.79
N ASN A 377 20.85 10.87 4.11
CA ASN A 377 19.74 11.49 4.80
C ASN A 377 20.24 12.74 5.56
N ASP A 378 19.78 13.93 5.15
CA ASP A 378 20.25 15.22 5.70
C ASP A 378 19.99 15.34 7.20
N LEU A 379 18.86 14.81 7.68
CA LEU A 379 18.48 14.84 9.08
C LEU A 379 19.34 13.90 9.93
N THR A 380 19.66 12.73 9.39
CA THR A 380 20.57 11.78 10.06
C THR A 380 21.97 12.37 10.18
N THR A 381 22.44 13.08 9.14
CA THR A 381 23.72 13.80 9.17
C THR A 381 23.72 14.88 10.25
N GLN A 382 22.65 15.67 10.37
CA GLN A 382 22.50 16.67 11.43
C GLN A 382 22.54 16.06 12.84
N LEU A 383 21.90 14.91 13.05
CA LEU A 383 21.96 14.19 14.33
C LEU A 383 23.38 13.70 14.65
N SER A 384 24.12 13.23 13.64
CA SER A 384 25.51 12.80 13.80
C SER A 384 26.42 13.99 14.12
N ASP A 385 26.29 15.10 13.40
CA ASP A 385 27.10 16.32 13.60
C ASP A 385 26.86 16.97 14.97
N SER A 386 25.63 16.87 15.48
CA SER A 386 25.29 17.31 16.84
C SER A 386 25.74 16.34 17.95
N GLY A 387 26.28 15.17 17.58
CA GLY A 387 26.74 14.14 18.51
C GLY A 387 25.62 13.33 19.16
N LYS A 388 24.38 13.41 18.66
CA LYS A 388 23.24 12.63 19.18
C LYS A 388 23.25 11.17 18.72
N ILE A 389 23.91 10.90 17.59
CA ILE A 389 24.17 9.55 17.10
C ILE A 389 25.65 9.42 16.73
N ASN A 390 26.19 8.20 16.76
CA ASN A 390 27.57 7.92 16.36
C ASN A 390 27.62 6.94 15.19
N LEU A 391 27.75 7.47 13.98
CA LEU A 391 27.87 6.64 12.77
C LEU A 391 29.29 6.13 12.54
N SER A 392 30.29 6.82 13.10
CA SER A 392 31.71 6.49 12.89
C SER A 392 32.17 5.20 13.56
N SER A 393 31.37 4.67 14.48
CA SER A 393 31.63 3.40 15.16
C SER A 393 31.11 2.18 14.42
N LEU A 394 30.31 2.35 13.36
CA LEU A 394 29.72 1.23 12.61
C LEU A 394 30.75 0.63 11.66
N GLU A 395 30.90 -0.70 11.71
CA GLU A 395 31.66 -1.46 10.73
C GLU A 395 30.83 -1.76 9.47
N ALA A 396 31.49 -2.19 8.39
CA ALA A 396 30.81 -2.58 7.15
C ALA A 396 29.79 -3.70 7.43
N GLY A 397 28.57 -3.56 6.90
CA GLY A 397 27.44 -4.44 7.17
C GLY A 397 26.75 -4.23 8.53
N GLU A 398 27.22 -3.33 9.39
CA GLU A 398 26.54 -2.98 10.63
C GLU A 398 25.47 -1.90 10.43
N GLY A 399 24.30 -2.17 11.00
CA GLY A 399 23.16 -1.26 11.04
C GLY A 399 22.91 -0.71 12.44
N LEU A 400 22.50 0.55 12.51
CA LEU A 400 22.06 1.26 13.69
C LEU A 400 20.54 1.38 13.67
N ILE A 401 19.92 0.98 14.78
CA ILE A 401 18.52 1.26 15.10
C ILE A 401 18.55 2.03 16.42
N GLN A 402 18.19 3.30 16.39
CA GLN A 402 18.28 4.16 17.57
C GLN A 402 17.08 5.08 17.66
N ILE A 403 16.44 5.13 18.83
CA ILE A 403 15.55 6.24 19.20
C ILE A 403 16.40 7.38 19.73
N VAL A 404 16.21 8.57 19.17
CA VAL A 404 16.86 9.81 19.58
C VAL A 404 15.79 10.71 20.18
N PRO A 405 15.68 10.79 21.52
CA PRO A 405 14.79 11.72 22.19
C PRO A 405 15.14 13.17 21.85
N GLU A 406 14.12 14.04 21.79
CA GLU A 406 14.28 15.47 21.47
C GLU A 406 15.21 15.66 20.26
N ALA A 407 14.97 14.93 19.17
CA ALA A 407 15.95 14.74 18.08
C ALA A 407 16.41 16.07 17.46
N PHE A 408 15.47 16.98 17.22
CA PHE A 408 15.72 18.30 16.65
C PHE A 408 15.38 19.39 17.68
N SER A 409 15.00 20.58 17.23
CA SER A 409 14.33 21.55 18.11
C SER A 409 12.99 20.97 18.60
N GLY A 410 12.60 21.23 19.85
CA GLY A 410 11.33 20.72 20.40
C GLY A 410 11.47 19.39 21.14
N ASP A 411 10.34 18.72 21.34
CA ASP A 411 10.17 17.55 22.21
C ASP A 411 9.99 16.23 21.44
N HIS A 412 9.96 16.26 20.09
CA HIS A 412 9.78 15.07 19.28
C HIS A 412 11.03 14.19 19.22
N SER A 413 10.83 12.90 19.45
CA SER A 413 11.81 11.85 19.19
C SER A 413 11.92 11.52 17.70
N ALA A 414 13.06 10.97 17.29
CA ALA A 414 13.23 10.37 15.97
C ALA A 414 13.77 8.95 16.07
N MET A 415 13.28 8.02 15.25
CA MET A 415 13.87 6.70 15.05
C MET A 415 14.82 6.76 13.86
N VAL A 416 16.08 6.37 14.05
CA VAL A 416 17.12 6.35 13.02
C VAL A 416 17.40 4.91 12.60
N LEU A 417 17.30 4.65 11.29
CA LEU A 417 17.54 3.37 10.61
C LEU A 417 18.60 3.56 9.52
N VAL A 418 19.86 3.39 9.87
CA VAL A 418 21.00 3.65 8.97
C VAL A 418 22.11 2.64 9.21
N GLY A 419 23.00 2.42 8.25
CA GLY A 419 24.19 1.60 8.43
C GLY A 419 25.46 2.27 7.92
N ALA A 420 26.61 1.64 8.14
CA ALA A 420 27.88 2.09 7.56
C ALA A 420 27.87 2.00 6.01
N ASP A 421 27.06 1.09 5.47
CA ASP A 421 26.86 0.87 4.05
C ASP A 421 25.41 0.41 3.78
N GLN A 422 25.14 0.08 2.52
CA GLN A 422 23.82 -0.44 2.11
C GLN A 422 23.44 -1.73 2.85
N ALA A 423 24.39 -2.65 3.05
CA ALA A 423 24.09 -3.92 3.71
C ALA A 423 23.71 -3.72 5.19
N GLY A 424 24.40 -2.82 5.89
CA GLY A 424 24.06 -2.43 7.26
C GLY A 424 22.71 -1.73 7.35
N THR A 425 22.42 -0.83 6.40
CA THR A 425 21.13 -0.12 6.36
C THR A 425 19.98 -1.09 6.09
N ASP A 426 20.13 -1.97 5.09
CA ASP A 426 19.16 -3.02 4.79
C ASP A 426 18.97 -3.92 6.03
N ARG A 427 20.05 -4.30 6.73
CA ARG A 427 19.96 -5.11 7.95
C ARG A 427 19.17 -4.42 9.08
N ALA A 428 19.33 -3.10 9.25
CA ALA A 428 18.60 -2.30 10.23
C ALA A 428 17.10 -2.23 9.89
N ILE A 429 16.77 -1.85 8.65
CA ILE A 429 15.38 -1.76 8.18
C ILE A 429 14.70 -3.14 8.25
N GLN A 430 15.41 -4.20 7.85
CA GLN A 430 14.92 -5.57 7.92
C GLN A 430 14.57 -5.99 9.35
N GLN A 431 15.42 -5.66 10.33
CA GLN A 431 15.16 -5.98 11.74
C GLN A 431 13.82 -5.37 12.19
N VAL A 432 13.63 -4.08 11.91
CA VAL A 432 12.44 -3.34 12.32
C VAL A 432 11.21 -3.91 11.60
N ALA A 433 11.25 -4.00 10.27
CA ALA A 433 10.12 -4.48 9.48
C ALA A 433 9.72 -5.93 9.79
N MET A 434 10.69 -6.84 9.91
CA MET A 434 10.43 -8.28 9.90
C MET A 434 10.43 -8.93 11.28
N THR A 435 11.16 -8.40 12.27
CA THR A 435 11.39 -9.14 13.52
C THR A 435 10.93 -8.39 14.76
N PHE A 436 11.07 -7.07 14.79
CA PHE A 436 10.66 -6.27 15.96
C PHE A 436 9.18 -6.47 16.32
N PRO A 437 8.88 -6.47 17.64
CA PRO A 437 9.79 -6.24 18.78
C PRO A 437 10.61 -7.47 19.23
N HIS A 438 10.56 -8.58 18.49
CA HIS A 438 11.34 -9.78 18.78
C HIS A 438 12.81 -9.62 18.37
N LEU A 439 13.70 -10.32 19.08
CA LEU A 439 15.15 -10.22 18.81
C LEU A 439 15.60 -11.03 17.59
N GLN A 440 14.90 -12.14 17.27
CA GLN A 440 15.28 -13.07 16.20
C GLN A 440 14.09 -13.44 15.31
N GLU A 441 13.23 -14.34 15.78
CA GLU A 441 12.04 -14.77 15.04
C GLU A 441 10.79 -14.23 15.72
N ARG A 442 9.74 -13.97 14.95
CA ARG A 442 8.43 -13.64 15.51
C ARG A 442 7.79 -14.87 16.15
N GLY A 443 7.01 -14.65 17.20
CA GLY A 443 6.12 -15.66 17.75
C GLY A 443 5.77 -15.36 19.20
N LYS A 444 4.60 -15.84 19.65
CA LYS A 444 4.07 -15.54 20.99
C LYS A 444 5.01 -15.93 22.14
N ASP A 445 5.84 -16.96 21.94
CA ASP A 445 6.78 -17.48 22.93
C ASP A 445 8.23 -17.05 22.66
N ARG A 446 8.45 -16.00 21.87
CA ARG A 446 9.78 -15.51 21.48
C ARG A 446 10.17 -14.29 22.31
N THR A 447 11.44 -14.21 22.68
CA THR A 447 11.99 -13.10 23.46
C THR A 447 11.88 -11.78 22.70
N THR A 448 11.32 -10.78 23.37
CA THR A 448 11.20 -9.40 22.89
C THR A 448 12.23 -8.48 23.55
N ILE A 449 12.35 -7.27 23.02
CA ILE A 449 13.13 -6.19 23.65
C ILE A 449 12.56 -5.86 25.04
N GLU A 450 11.24 -5.83 25.19
CA GLU A 450 10.56 -5.61 26.47
C GLU A 450 10.99 -6.64 27.52
N ASN A 451 11.13 -7.93 27.16
CA ASN A 451 11.60 -8.95 28.09
C ASN A 451 13.04 -8.67 28.58
N VAL A 452 13.91 -8.14 27.70
CA VAL A 452 15.27 -7.77 28.09
C VAL A 452 15.27 -6.58 29.03
N GLU A 453 14.39 -5.60 28.78
CA GLU A 453 14.21 -4.42 29.63
C GLU A 453 13.68 -4.82 31.02
N GLU A 454 12.67 -5.68 31.08
CA GLU A 454 12.09 -6.20 32.32
C GLU A 454 13.12 -7.00 33.13
N ASP A 455 13.85 -7.93 32.49
CA ASP A 455 14.90 -8.73 33.13
C ASP A 455 16.01 -7.83 33.71
N LEU A 456 16.43 -6.80 32.98
CA LEU A 456 17.44 -5.86 33.45
C LEU A 456 16.92 -5.01 34.62
N TRP A 457 15.69 -4.53 34.52
CA TRP A 457 15.04 -3.76 35.57
C TRP A 457 14.90 -4.58 36.86
N ASP A 458 14.52 -5.86 36.75
CA ASP A 458 14.41 -6.78 37.87
C ASP A 458 15.76 -7.04 38.54
N VAL A 459 16.84 -7.17 37.75
CA VAL A 459 18.20 -7.29 38.28
C VAL A 459 18.62 -6.01 39.01
N LEU A 460 18.43 -4.84 38.40
CA LEU A 460 18.87 -3.57 38.98
C LEU A 460 18.03 -3.15 40.19
N SER A 461 16.76 -3.51 40.23
CA SER A 461 15.83 -3.19 41.32
C SER A 461 15.86 -4.22 42.45
N GLY A 462 16.60 -5.31 42.31
CA GLY A 462 16.68 -6.37 43.33
C GLY A 462 15.45 -7.28 43.37
N HIS A 463 14.66 -7.33 42.31
CA HIS A 463 13.53 -8.25 42.17
C HIS A 463 13.94 -9.62 41.64
N SER A 464 15.12 -9.73 41.00
CA SER A 464 15.70 -11.02 40.61
C SER A 464 16.62 -11.61 41.70
N PRO A 465 16.82 -12.94 41.75
CA PRO A 465 17.77 -13.57 42.67
C PRO A 465 19.20 -13.03 42.56
N LEU A 466 19.64 -12.69 41.33
CA LEU A 466 20.94 -12.05 41.08
C LEU A 466 20.98 -10.64 41.67
N GLY A 467 19.93 -9.84 41.47
CA GLY A 467 19.80 -8.51 42.04
C GLY A 467 19.79 -8.52 43.57
N GLN A 468 19.04 -9.44 44.18
CA GLN A 468 19.02 -9.63 45.64
C GLN A 468 20.38 -10.02 46.19
N ALA A 469 21.11 -10.91 45.51
CA ALA A 469 22.46 -11.30 45.89
C ALA A 469 23.44 -10.13 45.77
N ALA A 470 23.34 -9.31 44.71
CA ALA A 470 24.19 -8.14 44.52
C ALA A 470 23.95 -7.06 45.59
N ILE A 471 22.68 -6.78 45.91
CA ILE A 471 22.32 -5.85 46.99
C ILE A 471 22.80 -6.37 48.34
N GLY A 472 22.67 -7.68 48.62
CA GLY A 472 23.11 -8.27 49.89
C GLY A 472 24.63 -8.29 50.12
N ILE A 473 25.44 -7.95 49.11
CA ILE A 473 26.91 -7.81 49.23
C ILE A 473 27.32 -6.37 49.61
N TYR A 474 26.43 -5.39 49.41
CA TYR A 474 26.60 -3.98 49.84
C TYR A 474 25.88 -3.72 51.16
#